data_AF-A0A316L1N8-F1
#
_entry.id   AF-A0A316L1N8-F1
#
_cell.length_a   1.000
_cell.length_b   1.000
_cell.length_c   1.000
_cell.angle_alpha   90.00
_cell.angle_beta   90.00
_cell.angle_gamma   90.00
#
_symmetry.space_group_name_H-M   'P 1'
#
loop_
_entity.id
_entity.type
_entity.pdbx_description
1 polymer ?
#
loop_
_entity_poly.entity_id
_entity_poly.type
_entity_poly.pdbx_seq_one_letter_code
_entity_poly.pdbx_strand_id
1 'polypeptide(L)'
;MNRKKFLQQNLFLGSTMILAPSVLLAQDKIDQETVFNSELILEFVFAAHKSLEETKKILEKYPLLLNCTSQFKKGDFETAVGGASHMGRRDIADYLIGKGARLDIFNYAFLGYDDFIKKMVEDYPHFLNSYGPHGFTLLHHAQVGKRTELAEWLQSKGLTEKMFKGVFG
;
A
#
# COMPACT_ATOMS: atom_id res chain seq x y z
N MET A 1 -30.03 -65.05 -6.41
CA MET A 1 -30.33 -64.10 -5.32
C MET A 1 -31.33 -63.06 -5.84
N ASN A 2 -32.47 -62.88 -5.17
CA ASN A 2 -33.64 -62.19 -5.74
C ASN A 2 -33.62 -60.67 -5.49
N ARG A 3 -33.42 -59.88 -6.55
CA ARG A 3 -33.19 -58.43 -6.58
C ARG A 3 -34.31 -57.60 -5.90
N LYS A 4 -35.52 -58.16 -5.77
CA LYS A 4 -36.66 -57.49 -5.13
C LYS A 4 -36.62 -57.50 -3.60
N LYS A 5 -35.94 -58.46 -2.96
CA LYS A 5 -35.79 -58.50 -1.49
C LYS A 5 -34.74 -57.52 -0.96
N PHE A 6 -33.75 -57.16 -1.76
CA PHE A 6 -32.69 -56.21 -1.38
C PHE A 6 -33.18 -54.75 -1.31
N LEU A 7 -34.16 -54.39 -2.14
CA LEU A 7 -34.73 -53.03 -2.16
C LEU A 7 -35.75 -52.79 -1.05
N GLN A 8 -36.45 -53.83 -0.57
CA GLN A 8 -37.45 -53.67 0.50
C GLN A 8 -36.85 -53.58 1.91
N GLN A 9 -35.60 -54.03 2.13
CA GLN A 9 -34.94 -53.92 3.44
C GLN A 9 -34.27 -52.56 3.70
N ASN A 10 -34.13 -51.70 2.69
CA ASN A 10 -33.45 -50.40 2.83
C ASN A 10 -34.37 -49.17 2.73
N LEU A 11 -35.70 -49.35 2.74
CA LEU A 11 -36.67 -48.24 2.63
C LEU A 11 -37.36 -47.87 3.95
N PHE A 12 -36.97 -48.48 5.08
CA PHE A 12 -37.54 -48.20 6.41
C PHE A 12 -36.50 -47.71 7.45
N LEU A 13 -35.50 -46.95 6.98
CA LEU A 13 -34.67 -46.07 7.82
C LEU A 13 -34.80 -44.64 7.30
N GLY A 14 -36.05 -44.17 7.29
CA GLY A 14 -36.35 -42.75 7.23
C GLY A 14 -36.00 -42.09 8.56
N SER A 15 -35.75 -40.78 8.49
CA SER A 15 -35.54 -39.83 9.59
C SER A 15 -34.19 -39.89 10.31
N THR A 16 -33.20 -39.19 9.76
CA THR A 16 -32.36 -38.27 10.53
C THR A 16 -31.70 -37.29 9.56
N MET A 17 -32.14 -36.03 9.65
CA MET A 17 -31.54 -34.79 9.16
C MET A 17 -30.70 -34.84 7.88
N ILE A 18 -31.20 -34.19 6.83
CA ILE A 18 -30.35 -33.49 5.87
C ILE A 18 -29.52 -32.48 6.70
N LEU A 19 -28.34 -32.89 7.15
CA LEU A 19 -27.31 -31.93 7.54
C LEU A 19 -26.91 -31.26 6.23
N ALA A 20 -27.57 -30.16 5.90
CA ALA A 20 -27.01 -29.21 4.96
C ALA A 20 -25.57 -28.95 5.44
N PRO A 21 -24.55 -29.06 4.57
CA PRO A 21 -23.30 -28.39 4.85
C PRO A 21 -23.58 -26.90 4.67
N SER A 22 -24.29 -26.28 5.62
CA SER A 22 -23.66 -25.16 6.28
C SER A 22 -22.41 -25.78 6.92
N VAL A 23 -21.29 -25.94 6.20
CA VAL A 23 -20.37 -24.82 5.99
C VAL A 23 -20.86 -23.68 6.87
N LEU A 24 -20.62 -23.88 8.17
CA LEU A 24 -20.04 -22.88 9.03
C LEU A 24 -19.15 -22.00 8.13
N LEU A 25 -19.77 -21.02 7.47
CA LEU A 25 -19.20 -19.70 7.42
C LEU A 25 -19.10 -19.31 8.90
N ALA A 26 -18.06 -19.81 9.56
CA ALA A 26 -17.38 -19.02 10.55
C ALA A 26 -16.98 -17.77 9.77
N GLN A 27 -17.91 -16.82 9.70
CA GLN A 27 -17.56 -15.42 9.69
C GLN A 27 -16.88 -15.25 11.05
N ASP A 28 -15.60 -15.62 11.11
CA ASP A 28 -14.69 -15.01 12.05
C ASP A 28 -14.84 -13.53 11.72
N LYS A 29 -15.63 -12.84 12.54
CA LYS A 29 -15.51 -11.41 12.66
C LYS A 29 -14.05 -11.24 13.01
N ILE A 30 -13.26 -10.81 12.02
CA ILE A 30 -11.89 -10.34 12.26
C ILE A 30 -12.05 -9.37 13.43
N ASP A 31 -11.57 -9.77 14.60
CA ASP A 31 -11.68 -8.94 15.78
C ASP A 31 -11.04 -7.60 15.42
N GLN A 32 -11.76 -6.49 15.62
CA GLN A 32 -11.25 -5.16 15.28
C GLN A 32 -9.92 -4.86 15.99
N GLU A 33 -9.56 -5.61 17.03
CA GLU A 33 -8.25 -5.60 17.68
C GLU A 33 -7.07 -6.09 16.82
N THR A 34 -7.33 -6.78 15.70
CA THR A 34 -6.26 -7.38 14.88
C THR A 34 -5.72 -6.47 13.77
N VAL A 35 -6.35 -5.32 13.52
CA VAL A 35 -5.93 -4.35 12.49
C VAL A 35 -5.86 -2.94 13.08
N PHE A 36 -4.89 -2.15 12.62
CA PHE A 36 -4.84 -0.73 13.02
C PHE A 36 -6.03 0.03 12.47
N ASN A 37 -6.59 0.89 13.31
CA ASN A 37 -7.63 1.82 12.88
C ASN A 37 -7.08 2.80 11.83
N SER A 38 -7.86 3.04 10.77
CA SER A 38 -7.56 3.97 9.68
C SER A 38 -7.22 5.38 10.18
N GLU A 39 -7.89 5.89 11.22
CA GLU A 39 -7.57 7.22 11.76
C GLU A 39 -6.14 7.28 12.33
N LEU A 40 -5.68 6.22 13.00
CA LEU A 40 -4.33 6.16 13.55
C LEU A 40 -3.27 6.07 12.44
N ILE A 41 -3.56 5.31 11.37
CA ILE A 41 -2.70 5.23 10.19
C ILE A 41 -2.59 6.61 9.54
N LEU A 42 -3.72 7.29 9.34
CA LEU A 42 -3.77 8.65 8.78
C LEU A 42 -2.99 9.64 9.65
N GLU A 43 -3.17 9.61 10.97
CA GLU A 43 -2.43 10.47 11.91
C GLU A 43 -0.91 10.27 11.75
N PHE A 44 -0.46 9.02 11.69
CA PHE A 44 0.96 8.71 11.51
C PHE A 44 1.51 9.20 10.16
N VAL A 45 0.78 8.95 9.07
CA VAL A 45 1.16 9.39 7.72
C VAL A 45 1.20 10.93 7.66
N PHE A 46 0.19 11.62 8.18
CA PHE A 46 0.16 13.09 8.25
C PHE A 46 1.28 13.69 9.11
N ALA A 47 1.66 13.04 10.21
CA ALA A 47 2.80 13.48 11.01
C ALA A 47 4.08 13.51 10.16
N ALA A 48 4.30 12.47 9.34
CA ALA A 48 5.47 12.35 8.48
C ALA A 48 5.57 13.41 7.37
N HIS A 49 4.50 14.14 7.08
CA HIS A 49 4.56 15.29 6.16
C HIS A 49 5.26 16.50 6.79
N LYS A 50 5.20 16.65 8.13
CA LYS A 50 5.47 17.94 8.78
C LYS A 50 6.31 17.91 10.05
N SER A 51 6.31 16.83 10.84
CA SER A 51 6.93 16.84 12.16
C SER A 51 7.68 15.55 12.45
N LEU A 52 9.00 15.61 12.43
CA LEU A 52 9.87 14.49 12.82
C LEU A 52 9.58 14.02 14.25
N GLU A 53 9.34 14.96 15.16
CA GLU A 53 9.10 14.64 16.57
C GLU A 53 7.79 13.90 16.78
N GLU A 54 6.70 14.31 16.11
CA GLU A 54 5.44 13.57 16.18
C GLU A 54 5.53 12.22 15.46
N THR A 55 6.24 12.14 14.32
CA THR A 55 6.49 10.86 13.64
C THR A 55 7.23 9.88 14.56
N LYS A 56 8.28 10.32 15.27
CA LYS A 56 9.01 9.49 16.24
C LYS A 56 8.09 9.03 17.35
N LYS A 57 7.38 9.96 18.00
CA LYS A 57 6.50 9.68 19.13
C LYS A 57 5.41 8.66 18.80
N ILE A 58 4.75 8.80 17.63
CA ILE A 58 3.71 7.86 17.20
C ILE A 58 4.32 6.49 16.91
N LEU A 59 5.44 6.44 16.17
CA LEU A 59 6.08 5.17 15.81
C LEU A 59 6.68 4.44 17.01
N GLU A 60 7.25 5.14 17.98
CA GLU A 60 7.75 4.55 19.22
C GLU A 60 6.62 3.93 20.03
N LYS A 61 5.45 4.58 20.08
CA LYS A 61 4.25 4.03 20.73
C LYS A 61 3.65 2.86 19.97
N TYR A 62 3.72 2.86 18.64
CA TYR A 62 3.13 1.84 17.76
C TYR A 62 4.10 1.40 16.65
N PRO A 63 5.12 0.58 16.95
CA PRO A 63 6.18 0.24 16.00
C PRO A 63 5.69 -0.45 14.71
N LEU A 64 4.59 -1.19 14.78
CA LEU A 64 4.03 -1.90 13.64
C LEU A 64 3.32 -0.98 12.63
N LEU A 65 3.14 0.32 12.93
CA LEU A 65 2.62 1.31 11.98
C LEU A 65 3.61 1.64 10.85
N LEU A 66 4.89 1.29 10.98
CA LEU A 66 5.96 1.73 10.08
C LEU A 66 5.62 1.60 8.59
N ASN A 67 5.00 0.48 8.23
CA ASN A 67 4.64 0.15 6.85
C ASN A 67 3.13 0.16 6.61
N CYS A 68 2.34 0.69 7.56
CA CYS A 68 0.91 0.89 7.34
C CYS A 68 0.71 1.98 6.29
N THR A 69 -0.29 1.74 5.43
CA THR A 69 -0.59 2.59 4.28
C THR A 69 -1.98 3.18 4.49
N SER A 70 -2.09 4.51 4.48
CA SER A 70 -3.38 5.18 4.46
C SER A 70 -4.00 5.07 3.07
N GLN A 71 -5.32 5.26 3.00
CA GLN A 71 -6.02 5.53 1.75
C GLN A 71 -6.79 6.85 1.89
N PHE A 72 -6.25 7.95 1.36
CA PHE A 72 -6.84 9.28 1.51
C PHE A 72 -8.15 9.44 0.73
N LYS A 73 -8.18 8.88 -0.47
CA LYS A 73 -9.32 8.76 -1.37
C LYS A 73 -9.29 7.38 -2.00
N LYS A 74 -10.36 6.99 -2.69
CA LYS A 74 -10.42 5.71 -3.40
C LYS A 74 -9.22 5.57 -4.37
N GLY A 75 -8.29 4.68 -4.03
CA GLY A 75 -7.07 4.42 -4.80
C GLY A 75 -5.85 5.28 -4.46
N ASP A 76 -5.99 6.32 -3.64
CA ASP A 76 -4.88 7.21 -3.23
C ASP A 76 -4.21 6.66 -1.97
N PHE A 77 -3.22 5.79 -2.17
CA PHE A 77 -2.52 5.10 -1.09
C PHE A 77 -1.20 5.77 -0.72
N GLU A 78 -0.90 5.84 0.56
CA GLU A 78 0.36 6.43 1.02
C GLU A 78 0.90 5.83 2.33
N THR A 79 2.21 5.61 2.40
CA THR A 79 2.93 5.28 3.64
C THR A 79 3.56 6.54 4.24
N ALA A 80 3.98 6.48 5.52
CA ALA A 80 4.66 7.61 6.16
C ALA A 80 5.94 8.04 5.42
N VAL A 81 6.70 7.09 4.86
CA VAL A 81 7.88 7.42 4.03
C VAL A 81 7.48 8.05 2.69
N GLY A 82 6.34 7.67 2.12
CA GLY A 82 5.71 8.34 0.97
C GLY A 82 5.42 9.81 1.26
N GLY A 83 4.74 10.09 2.38
CA GLY A 83 4.43 11.44 2.85
C GLY A 83 5.68 12.29 3.04
N ALA A 84 6.69 11.74 3.73
CA ALA A 84 7.96 12.44 3.92
C ALA A 84 8.68 12.71 2.58
N SER A 85 8.68 11.75 1.66
CA SER A 85 9.39 11.85 0.38
C SER A 85 8.78 12.90 -0.53
N HIS A 86 7.44 12.92 -0.70
CA HIS A 86 6.81 13.89 -1.59
C HIS A 86 6.80 15.31 -0.99
N MET A 87 6.94 15.44 0.32
CA MET A 87 7.09 16.73 1.03
C MET A 87 8.54 17.24 1.08
N GLY A 88 9.51 16.48 0.54
CA GLY A 88 10.92 16.84 0.59
C GLY A 88 11.57 16.73 1.98
N ARG A 89 10.94 16.00 2.91
CA ARG A 89 11.36 15.85 4.30
C ARG A 89 12.40 14.74 4.45
N ARG A 90 13.61 15.00 3.98
CA ARG A 90 14.74 14.06 4.05
C ARG A 90 15.04 13.62 5.49
N ASP A 91 14.91 14.53 6.44
CA ASP A 91 15.05 14.27 7.88
C ASP A 91 14.10 13.17 8.39
N ILE A 92 12.84 13.20 7.93
CA ILE A 92 11.82 12.21 8.31
C ILE A 92 11.98 10.93 7.51
N ALA A 93 12.24 11.04 6.20
CA ALA A 93 12.44 9.88 5.33
C ALA A 93 13.63 9.03 5.81
N ASP A 94 14.80 9.64 6.07
CA ASP A 94 15.99 8.92 6.54
C ASP A 94 15.73 8.27 7.92
N TYR A 95 14.98 8.93 8.82
CA TYR A 95 14.56 8.32 10.09
C TYR A 95 13.72 7.06 9.87
N LEU A 96 12.67 7.13 9.06
CA LEU A 96 11.78 6.00 8.78
C LEU A 96 12.52 4.86 8.07
N ILE A 97 13.41 5.18 7.13
CA ILE A 97 14.29 4.22 6.45
C ILE A 97 15.22 3.54 7.45
N GLY A 98 15.80 4.31 8.38
CA GLY A 98 16.62 3.78 9.47
C GLY A 98 15.86 2.82 10.40
N LYS A 99 14.53 2.84 10.39
CA LYS A 99 13.65 1.88 11.07
C LYS A 99 13.24 0.69 10.21
N GLY A 100 13.62 0.65 8.93
CA GLY A 100 13.29 -0.42 7.99
C GLY A 100 12.00 -0.20 7.20
N ALA A 101 11.62 1.05 6.94
CA ALA A 101 10.49 1.36 6.07
C ALA A 101 10.69 0.75 4.66
N ARG A 102 9.64 0.15 4.12
CA ARG A 102 9.60 -0.36 2.75
C ARG A 102 9.50 0.82 1.78
N LEU A 103 10.30 0.77 0.73
CA LEU A 103 10.41 1.84 -0.26
C LEU A 103 9.74 1.43 -1.57
N ASP A 104 9.04 2.38 -2.18
CA ASP A 104 8.57 2.29 -3.55
C ASP A 104 9.44 3.12 -4.51
N ILE A 105 9.10 3.08 -5.80
CA ILE A 105 9.84 3.78 -6.86
C ILE A 105 9.87 5.31 -6.66
N PHE A 106 8.85 5.91 -6.05
CA PHE A 106 8.80 7.34 -5.79
C PHE A 106 9.74 7.73 -4.65
N ASN A 107 9.86 6.88 -3.62
CA ASN A 107 10.87 7.07 -2.58
C ASN A 107 12.28 6.98 -3.17
N TYR A 108 12.55 6.00 -4.04
CA TYR A 108 13.86 5.87 -4.69
C TYR A 108 14.22 7.08 -5.57
N ALA A 109 13.24 7.65 -6.28
CA ALA A 109 13.41 8.88 -7.04
C ALA A 109 13.75 10.08 -6.14
N PHE A 110 13.11 10.17 -4.97
CA PHE A 110 13.43 11.21 -3.97
C PHE A 110 14.83 11.04 -3.37
N LEU A 111 15.24 9.80 -3.06
CA LEU A 111 16.49 9.51 -2.35
C LEU A 111 17.75 9.62 -3.21
N GLY A 112 17.61 9.55 -4.54
CA GLY A 112 18.69 9.68 -5.50
C GLY A 112 19.27 8.37 -6.02
N TYR A 113 18.43 7.35 -6.16
CA TYR A 113 18.80 6.09 -6.81
C TYR A 113 18.60 6.18 -8.32
N ASP A 114 19.22 7.18 -8.94
CA ASP A 114 18.92 7.62 -10.31
C ASP A 114 19.09 6.49 -11.33
N ASP A 115 20.18 5.74 -11.28
CA ASP A 115 20.43 4.62 -12.20
C ASP A 115 19.42 3.49 -12.05
N PHE A 116 18.96 3.23 -10.83
CA PHE A 116 17.91 2.25 -10.56
C PHE A 116 16.57 2.70 -11.17
N ILE A 117 16.21 3.98 -11.01
CA ILE A 117 14.99 4.54 -11.61
C ILE A 117 15.06 4.48 -13.14
N LYS A 118 16.20 4.90 -13.72
CA LYS A 118 16.43 4.86 -15.17
C LYS A 118 16.25 3.44 -15.71
N LYS A 119 16.88 2.46 -15.06
CA LYS A 119 16.78 1.04 -15.45
C LYS A 119 15.35 0.51 -15.34
N MET A 120 14.66 0.81 -14.24
CA MET A 120 13.26 0.39 -14.03
C MET A 120 12.32 0.92 -15.11
N VAL A 121 12.47 2.20 -15.48
CA VAL A 121 11.67 2.83 -16.54
C VAL A 121 12.06 2.30 -17.93
N GLU A 122 13.33 1.98 -18.19
CA GLU A 122 13.76 1.38 -19.45
C GLU A 122 13.21 -0.05 -19.63
N ASP A 123 13.21 -0.85 -18.56
CA ASP A 123 12.65 -2.21 -18.59
C ASP A 123 11.12 -2.22 -18.62
N TYR A 124 10.50 -1.27 -17.92
CA TYR A 124 9.05 -1.15 -17.77
C TYR A 124 8.59 0.30 -18.06
N PRO A 125 8.45 0.70 -19.34
CA PRO A 125 8.17 2.08 -19.73
C PRO A 125 6.91 2.71 -19.13
N HIS A 126 5.93 1.89 -18.74
CA HIS A 126 4.70 2.36 -18.10
C HIS A 126 4.94 2.95 -16.70
N PHE A 127 6.04 2.63 -16.03
CA PHE A 127 6.40 3.23 -14.74
C PHE A 127 6.69 4.72 -14.83
N LEU A 128 7.02 5.24 -16.02
CA LEU A 128 7.18 6.67 -16.24
C LEU A 128 5.91 7.46 -15.85
N ASN A 129 4.74 6.85 -16.05
CA ASN A 129 3.43 7.46 -15.79
C ASN A 129 2.69 6.83 -14.60
N SER A 130 3.41 6.14 -13.71
CA SER A 130 2.81 5.63 -12.47
C SER A 130 2.34 6.78 -11.58
N TYR A 131 1.23 6.57 -10.89
CA TYR A 131 0.63 7.53 -9.97
C TYR A 131 1.21 7.33 -8.57
N GLY A 132 1.94 8.32 -8.07
CA GLY A 132 2.31 8.38 -6.66
C GLY A 132 1.17 8.89 -5.79
N PRO A 133 1.40 9.04 -4.47
CA PRO A 133 0.45 9.65 -3.56
C PRO A 133 -0.05 10.99 -4.10
N HIS A 134 -1.36 11.22 -4.02
CA HIS A 134 -2.02 12.43 -4.52
C HIS A 134 -1.84 12.72 -6.02
N GLY A 135 -1.37 11.72 -6.78
CA GLY A 135 -1.04 11.86 -8.20
C GLY A 135 0.34 12.48 -8.46
N PHE A 136 1.19 12.66 -7.44
CA PHE A 136 2.56 13.13 -7.63
C PHE A 136 3.37 12.16 -8.49
N THR A 137 4.13 12.70 -9.43
CA THR A 137 4.88 11.91 -10.42
C THR A 137 6.31 11.65 -9.95
N LEU A 138 7.03 10.75 -10.64
CA LEU A 138 8.47 10.57 -10.43
C LEU A 138 9.24 11.89 -10.55
N LEU A 139 8.81 12.80 -11.43
CA LEU A 139 9.41 14.13 -11.60
C LEU A 139 9.26 14.98 -10.34
N HIS A 140 8.07 14.99 -9.71
CA HIS A 140 7.88 15.71 -8.46
C HIS A 140 8.82 15.21 -7.37
N HIS A 141 8.89 13.89 -7.19
CA HIS A 141 9.76 13.27 -6.20
C HIS A 141 11.24 13.56 -6.45
N ALA A 142 11.70 13.47 -7.70
CA ALA A 142 13.06 13.85 -8.08
C ALA A 142 13.35 15.32 -7.72
N GLN A 143 12.42 16.23 -8.01
CA GLN A 143 12.61 17.66 -7.75
C GLN A 143 12.64 18.02 -6.26
N VAL A 144 11.70 17.52 -5.45
CA VAL A 144 11.74 17.75 -4.00
C VAL A 144 12.94 17.04 -3.34
N GLY A 145 13.41 15.95 -3.96
CA GLY A 145 14.66 15.27 -3.62
C GLY A 145 15.93 15.98 -4.07
N LYS A 146 15.81 17.08 -4.82
CA LYS A 146 16.92 17.83 -5.45
C LYS A 146 17.77 16.96 -6.39
N ARG A 147 17.14 16.06 -7.15
CA ARG A 147 17.76 15.20 -8.16
C ARG A 147 17.63 15.82 -9.55
N THR A 148 18.48 16.81 -9.83
CA THR A 148 18.44 17.57 -11.08
C THR A 148 18.63 16.68 -12.30
N GLU A 149 19.66 15.82 -12.30
CA GLU A 149 19.95 14.94 -13.44
C GLU A 149 18.82 13.94 -13.71
N LEU A 150 18.26 13.33 -12.66
CA LEU A 150 17.10 12.46 -12.80
C LEU A 150 15.88 13.22 -13.34
N ALA A 151 15.62 14.43 -12.83
CA ALA A 151 14.51 15.26 -13.29
C ALA A 151 14.64 15.60 -14.78
N GLU A 152 15.82 16.04 -15.22
CA GLU A 152 16.12 16.32 -16.63
C GLU A 152 15.94 15.07 -17.50
N TRP A 153 16.43 13.92 -17.02
CA TRP A 153 16.26 12.66 -17.72
C TRP A 153 14.77 12.27 -17.85
N LEU A 154 13.99 12.34 -16.78
CA LEU A 154 12.55 12.06 -16.79
C LEU A 154 11.81 12.98 -17.78
N GLN A 155 12.17 14.26 -17.81
CA GLN A 155 11.63 15.22 -18.77
C GLN A 155 12.01 14.87 -20.21
N SER A 156 13.24 14.43 -20.46
CA SER A 156 13.69 13.95 -21.78
C SER A 156 12.92 12.71 -22.26
N LYS A 157 12.37 11.91 -21.33
CA LYS A 157 11.47 10.78 -21.63
C LYS A 157 10.01 11.19 -21.82
N GLY A 158 9.68 12.47 -21.67
CA GLY A 158 8.34 13.02 -21.89
C GLY A 158 7.51 13.25 -20.62
N LEU A 159 8.03 12.93 -19.43
CA LEU A 159 7.34 13.24 -18.18
C LEU A 159 7.58 14.72 -17.81
N THR A 160 6.65 15.60 -18.17
CA THR A 160 6.73 17.04 -17.89
C THR A 160 5.83 17.48 -16.75
N GLU A 161 4.80 16.70 -16.44
CA GLU A 161 3.88 16.98 -15.34
C GLU A 161 4.44 16.51 -13.99
N LYS A 162 4.29 17.35 -12.97
CA LYS A 162 4.66 17.02 -11.57
C LYS A 162 3.52 16.32 -10.82
N MET A 163 2.30 16.44 -11.32
CA MET A 163 1.12 15.85 -10.71
C MET A 163 0.10 15.54 -11.80
N PHE A 164 -0.39 14.31 -11.83
CA PHE A 164 -1.53 13.92 -12.64
C PHE A 164 -2.82 14.26 -11.89
N LYS A 165 -3.54 15.28 -12.38
CA LYS A 165 -4.76 15.78 -11.73
C LYS A 165 -5.97 14.89 -12.05
N GLY A 166 -6.92 14.81 -11.13
CA GLY A 166 -8.20 14.13 -11.32
C GLY A 166 -8.14 12.59 -11.31
N VAL A 167 -6.98 12.01 -11.03
CA VAL A 167 -6.78 10.54 -11.04
C VAL A 167 -7.62 9.83 -9.97
N PHE A 168 -7.80 10.44 -8.80
CA PHE A 168 -8.48 9.84 -7.64
C PHE A 168 -9.86 10.49 -7.32
N GLY A 169 -10.47 11.16 -8.30
CA GLY A 169 -11.72 11.92 -8.10
C GLY A 169 -11.48 13.37 -7.74
#